data_AF-Q0U963-F1
#
_entry.id   AF-Q0U963-F1
#
_cell.length_a   1.000
_cell.length_b   1.000
_cell.length_c   1.000
_cell.angle_alpha   90.00
_cell.angle_beta   90.00
_cell.angle_gamma   90.00
#
_symmetry.space_group_name_H-M   'P 1'
#
loop_
_entity.id
_entity.type
_entity.pdbx_description
1 polymer ?
#
loop_
_entity_poly.entity_id
_entity_poly.type
_entity_poly.pdbx_seq_one_letter_code
_entity_poly.pdbx_strand_id
1 'polypeptide(L)'
;MADDPRVFTPLIAQYPGDKFVVGGGVAIFHLATSRVVICSAVDRRGAKYYFLPKGRRDAGEESGPGAEREGYEESGYRNRLLPLPTQHRQPQAHPRVHAQPMTAEPVWMQLMPLGTRQYVLYWYIAETLPPHLETELETEVGAAYKPPPAFPRNLSLRERIKLEPESYEPLHHEGTGVDEEEQTYESHLVPVEEAVRKLGGRNSVMADVVLKGWQGIQDRLAIEDAATSTSPEAIA
;
A
#
# COMPACT_ATOMS: atom_id res chain seq x y z
N MET A 1 -23.53 -6.92 13.90
CA MET A 1 -23.43 -6.06 12.70
C MET A 1 -22.11 -5.32 12.82
N ALA A 2 -21.29 -5.30 11.78
CA ALA A 2 -20.03 -4.56 11.80
C ALA A 2 -20.36 -3.07 11.80
N ASP A 3 -19.81 -2.30 12.74
CA ASP A 3 -19.89 -0.83 12.63
C ASP A 3 -19.10 -0.39 11.40
N ASP A 4 -19.73 0.42 10.56
CA ASP A 4 -19.09 1.01 9.38
C ASP A 4 -17.95 1.94 9.81
N PRO A 5 -16.87 2.03 9.02
CA PRO A 5 -15.75 2.89 9.34
C PRO A 5 -16.19 4.35 9.44
N ARG A 6 -15.60 5.09 10.38
CA ARG A 6 -15.94 6.49 10.62
C ARG A 6 -15.53 7.35 9.43
N VAL A 7 -16.52 7.81 8.67
CA VAL A 7 -16.35 8.75 7.56
C VAL A 7 -16.92 10.13 7.91
N PHE A 8 -16.43 11.15 7.22
CA PHE A 8 -16.94 12.52 7.33
C PHE A 8 -17.79 12.87 6.12
N THR A 9 -18.79 13.72 6.31
CA THR A 9 -19.55 14.28 5.19
C THR A 9 -18.63 15.12 4.30
N PRO A 10 -18.82 15.13 2.97
CA PRO A 10 -18.10 16.03 2.07
C PRO A 10 -18.18 17.47 2.57
N LEU A 11 -17.05 18.19 2.53
CA LEU A 11 -16.93 19.56 3.03
C LEU A 11 -16.16 20.43 2.05
N ILE A 12 -16.40 21.73 2.11
CA ILE A 12 -15.64 22.74 1.36
C ILE A 12 -14.63 23.36 2.32
N ALA A 13 -13.33 23.19 2.03
CA ALA A 13 -12.24 23.86 2.71
C ALA A 13 -11.14 24.20 1.70
N GLN A 14 -10.45 25.34 1.90
CA GLN A 14 -9.37 25.78 1.03
C GLN A 14 -8.10 26.03 1.84
N TYR A 15 -6.98 25.55 1.30
CA TYR A 15 -5.65 25.76 1.86
C TYR A 15 -4.72 26.20 0.72
N PRO A 16 -4.00 27.32 0.83
CA PRO A 16 -2.96 27.64 -0.14
C PRO A 16 -1.79 26.64 -0.04
N GLY A 17 -1.01 26.50 -1.11
CA GLY A 17 0.04 25.46 -1.24
C GLY A 17 1.08 25.45 -0.12
N ASP A 18 1.34 26.59 0.52
CA ASP A 18 2.25 26.74 1.65
C ASP A 18 1.63 26.34 3.01
N LYS A 19 0.32 26.06 3.02
CA LYS A 19 -0.46 25.69 4.22
C LYS A 19 -0.97 24.26 4.19
N PHE A 20 -0.62 23.46 3.18
CA PHE A 20 -0.86 22.03 3.24
C PHE A 20 0.37 21.21 2.86
N VAL A 21 0.39 19.97 3.35
CA VAL A 21 1.37 18.93 3.05
C VAL A 21 0.59 17.78 2.40
N VAL A 22 1.21 17.13 1.43
CA VAL A 22 0.67 15.91 0.81
C VAL A 22 1.57 14.75 1.20
N GLY A 23 0.96 13.64 1.59
CA GLY A 23 1.66 12.42 1.94
C GLY A 23 1.07 11.21 1.26
N GLY A 24 1.87 10.15 1.24
CA GLY A 24 1.48 8.82 0.81
C GLY A 24 1.71 7.84 1.94
N GLY A 25 0.76 6.93 2.14
CA GLY A 25 0.89 5.77 3.01
C GLY A 25 0.51 4.51 2.26
N VAL A 26 1.04 3.38 2.69
CA VAL A 26 0.87 2.12 1.94
C VAL A 26 0.68 0.92 2.85
N ALA A 27 -0.23 0.03 2.48
CA ALA A 27 -0.29 -1.32 3.02
C ALA A 27 0.40 -2.28 2.04
N ILE A 28 1.54 -2.83 2.47
CA ILE A 28 2.40 -3.70 1.65
C ILE A 28 2.07 -5.15 1.96
N PHE A 29 1.46 -5.86 1.02
CA PHE A 29 1.07 -7.25 1.18
C PHE A 29 2.11 -8.21 0.61
N HIS A 30 2.41 -9.26 1.37
CA HIS A 30 3.04 -10.45 0.82
C HIS A 30 1.95 -11.41 0.36
N LEU A 31 1.70 -11.42 -0.96
CA LEU A 31 0.56 -12.13 -1.55
C LEU A 31 0.59 -13.64 -1.29
N ALA A 32 1.77 -14.26 -1.35
CA ALA A 32 1.90 -15.71 -1.22
C ALA A 32 1.47 -16.24 0.16
N THR A 33 1.62 -15.44 1.21
CA THR A 33 1.39 -15.86 2.60
C THR A 33 0.23 -15.12 3.28
N SER A 34 -0.47 -14.24 2.57
CA SER A 34 -1.54 -13.41 3.14
C SER A 34 -1.08 -12.59 4.36
N ARG A 35 0.15 -12.07 4.30
CA ARG A 35 0.71 -11.21 5.34
C ARG A 35 0.81 -9.76 4.85
N VAL A 36 0.89 -8.84 5.79
CA VAL A 36 1.03 -7.40 5.51
C VAL A 36 2.10 -6.81 6.43
N VAL A 37 2.87 -5.89 5.88
CA VAL A 37 3.89 -5.14 6.63
C VAL A 37 3.21 -4.10 7.51
N ILE A 38 3.61 -4.06 8.78
CA ILE A 38 3.32 -2.96 9.72
C ILE A 38 4.63 -2.52 10.38
N CYS A 39 4.74 -1.25 10.69
CA CYS A 39 5.84 -0.70 11.47
C CYS A 39 5.38 -0.50 12.92
N SER A 40 6.34 -0.39 13.83
CA SER A 40 6.10 -0.04 15.21
C SER A 40 7.19 0.85 15.76
N ALA A 41 6.79 1.74 16.66
CA ALA A 41 7.70 2.62 17.37
C ALA A 41 7.25 2.74 18.83
N VAL A 42 8.09 3.35 19.65
CA VAL A 42 7.83 3.59 21.06
C VAL A 42 7.57 5.07 21.26
N ASP A 43 6.41 5.42 21.81
CA ASP A 43 6.08 6.82 22.08
C ASP A 43 6.94 7.41 23.22
N ARG A 44 6.82 8.72 23.45
CA ARG A 44 7.56 9.42 24.53
C ARG A 44 7.27 8.88 25.94
N ARG A 45 6.22 8.07 26.12
CA ARG A 45 5.81 7.46 27.39
C ARG A 45 6.28 6.01 27.49
N GLY A 46 7.00 5.49 26.50
CA GLY A 46 7.45 4.10 26.47
C GLY A 46 6.41 3.12 25.93
N ALA A 47 5.26 3.59 25.43
CA ALA A 47 4.22 2.73 24.89
C ALA A 47 4.48 2.41 23.42
N LYS A 48 4.55 1.11 23.10
CA LYS A 48 4.67 0.63 21.72
C LYS A 48 3.36 0.83 20.97
N TYR A 49 3.43 1.49 19.82
CA TYR A 49 2.30 1.63 18.89
C TYR A 49 2.67 1.09 17.51
N TYR A 50 1.66 0.76 16.72
CA TYR A 50 1.81 0.19 15.38
C TYR A 50 1.16 1.08 14.35
N PHE A 51 1.74 1.12 13.15
CA PHE A 51 1.26 1.93 12.03
C PHE A 51 1.61 1.26 10.69
N LEU A 52 0.95 1.72 9.63
CA LEU A 52 1.38 1.44 8.26
C LEU A 52 2.40 2.50 7.84
N PRO A 53 3.44 2.14 7.05
CA PRO A 53 4.45 3.08 6.63
C PRO A 53 3.84 4.20 5.77
N LYS A 54 4.23 5.44 6.05
CA LYS A 54 3.68 6.66 5.46
C LYS A 54 4.50 7.91 5.81
N GLY A 55 4.71 8.76 4.83
CA GLY A 55 5.35 10.05 5.04
C GLY A 55 4.96 11.11 4.03
N ARG A 56 5.86 12.06 3.80
CA ARG A 56 5.58 13.25 3.00
C ARG A 56 6.12 13.02 1.60
N ARG A 57 5.31 13.29 0.58
CA ARG A 57 5.86 13.23 -0.78
C ARG A 57 6.92 14.31 -0.97
N ASP A 58 7.91 14.03 -1.79
CA ASP A 58 8.94 14.97 -2.20
C ASP A 58 8.39 16.05 -3.13
N ALA A 59 9.13 17.15 -3.25
CA ALA A 59 8.77 18.24 -4.14
C ALA A 59 8.77 17.76 -5.61
N GLY A 60 7.59 17.80 -6.25
CA GLY A 60 7.41 17.32 -7.62
C GLY A 60 7.13 15.81 -7.75
N GLU A 61 7.11 15.06 -6.65
CA GLU A 61 6.80 13.64 -6.63
C GLU A 61 5.28 13.39 -6.72
N GLU A 62 4.86 12.35 -7.44
CA GLU A 62 3.46 11.92 -7.46
C GLU A 62 3.09 11.12 -6.20
N SER A 63 1.85 11.23 -5.72
CA SER A 63 1.45 10.61 -4.43
C SER A 63 1.61 9.08 -4.37
N GLY A 64 1.41 8.39 -5.50
CA GLY A 64 1.56 6.93 -5.59
C GLY A 64 3.02 6.50 -5.42
N PRO A 65 3.95 6.94 -6.30
CA PRO A 65 5.38 6.72 -6.13
C PRO A 65 5.93 7.18 -4.77
N GLY A 66 5.44 8.31 -4.24
CA GLY A 66 5.80 8.75 -2.90
C GLY A 66 5.37 7.75 -1.82
N ALA A 67 4.18 7.15 -1.93
CA ALA A 67 3.79 6.09 -1.01
C ALA A 67 4.67 4.83 -1.11
N GLU A 68 5.16 4.48 -2.32
CA GLU A 68 6.10 3.36 -2.50
C GLU A 68 7.44 3.62 -1.82
N ARG A 69 8.01 4.82 -2.03
CA ARG A 69 9.26 5.28 -1.41
C ARG A 69 9.14 5.30 0.11
N GLU A 70 8.12 5.98 0.64
CA GLU A 70 7.85 6.05 2.09
C GLU A 70 7.63 4.65 2.69
N GLY A 71 6.96 3.77 1.93
CA GLY A 71 6.81 2.37 2.25
C GLY A 71 8.15 1.66 2.47
N TYR A 72 9.12 1.90 1.58
CA TYR A 72 10.45 1.31 1.68
C TYR A 72 11.29 1.97 2.79
N GLU A 73 11.29 3.29 2.88
CA GLU A 73 12.10 4.04 3.86
C GLU A 73 11.72 3.69 5.31
N GLU A 74 10.43 3.74 5.66
CA GLU A 74 9.98 3.48 7.03
C GLU A 74 9.89 1.99 7.38
N SER A 75 9.82 1.07 6.40
CA SER A 75 9.61 -0.36 6.68
C SER A 75 10.73 -1.30 6.24
N GLY A 76 11.67 -0.86 5.41
CA GLY A 76 12.71 -1.70 4.85
C GLY A 76 12.21 -2.70 3.78
N TYR A 77 10.91 -2.80 3.50
CA TYR A 77 10.39 -3.69 2.47
C TYR A 77 10.19 -2.96 1.14
N ARG A 78 10.87 -3.44 0.10
CA ARG A 78 10.57 -2.95 -1.25
C ARG A 78 9.17 -3.39 -1.64
N ASN A 79 8.47 -2.47 -2.28
CA ASN A 79 7.08 -2.64 -2.61
C ASN A 79 6.77 -1.96 -3.93
N ARG A 80 5.73 -2.43 -4.62
CA ARG A 80 5.12 -1.72 -5.75
C ARG A 80 3.63 -1.64 -5.59
N LEU A 81 3.03 -0.56 -6.07
CA LEU A 81 1.59 -0.40 -6.08
C LEU A 81 0.93 -1.57 -6.80
N LEU A 82 -0.13 -2.09 -6.17
CA LEU A 82 -0.87 -3.25 -6.62
C LEU A 82 -2.20 -2.82 -7.25
N PRO A 83 -2.38 -2.97 -8.57
CA PRO A 83 -3.65 -2.68 -9.19
C PRO A 83 -4.73 -3.67 -8.75
N LEU A 84 -5.85 -3.15 -8.26
CA LEU A 84 -6.96 -3.93 -7.70
C LEU A 84 -8.30 -3.45 -8.29
N PRO A 85 -9.37 -4.26 -8.24
CA PRO A 85 -10.71 -3.89 -8.71
C PRO A 85 -11.44 -3.01 -7.68
N THR A 86 -10.70 -2.11 -7.00
CA THR A 86 -11.26 -1.28 -5.95
C THR A 86 -12.16 -0.21 -6.56
N GLN A 87 -13.37 -0.06 -6.01
CA GLN A 87 -14.28 0.98 -6.47
C GLN A 87 -13.69 2.38 -6.24
N HIS A 88 -13.60 3.16 -7.31
CA HIS A 88 -13.18 4.56 -7.29
C HIS A 88 -14.12 5.44 -8.12
N ARG A 89 -13.97 6.76 -7.98
CA ARG A 89 -14.78 7.77 -8.69
C ARG A 89 -14.04 8.48 -9.81
N GLN A 90 -12.77 8.15 -10.04
CA GLN A 90 -11.98 8.77 -11.11
C GLN A 90 -12.48 8.36 -12.50
N PRO A 91 -12.50 9.30 -13.46
CA PRO A 91 -12.87 9.00 -14.82
C PRO A 91 -11.82 8.11 -15.49
N GLN A 92 -12.26 7.26 -16.42
CA GLN A 92 -11.35 6.55 -17.30
C GLN A 92 -10.78 7.49 -18.37
N ALA A 93 -9.53 7.22 -18.78
CA ALA A 93 -8.90 7.92 -19.89
C ALA A 93 -9.74 7.80 -21.18
N HIS A 94 -9.67 8.82 -22.03
CA HIS A 94 -10.33 8.81 -23.33
C HIS A 94 -9.48 8.06 -24.38
N PRO A 95 -10.09 7.23 -25.25
CA PRO A 95 -11.51 6.85 -25.27
C PRO A 95 -11.86 5.95 -24.09
N ARG A 96 -13.07 6.13 -23.50
CA ARG A 96 -13.50 5.34 -22.33
C ARG A 96 -13.54 3.85 -22.71
N VAL A 97 -12.62 3.06 -22.16
CA VAL A 97 -12.58 1.61 -22.37
C VAL A 97 -13.38 0.95 -21.26
N HIS A 98 -14.48 0.28 -21.59
CA HIS A 98 -15.41 -0.38 -20.65
C HIS A 98 -14.82 -1.50 -19.76
N ALA A 99 -13.52 -1.75 -19.76
CA ALA A 99 -12.92 -2.65 -18.80
C ALA A 99 -13.02 -2.04 -17.40
N GLN A 100 -13.30 -2.84 -16.36
CA GLN A 100 -12.86 -2.46 -15.02
C GLN A 100 -11.34 -2.62 -15.01
N PRO A 101 -10.56 -1.53 -15.13
CA PRO A 101 -9.13 -1.68 -15.11
C PRO A 101 -8.79 -1.95 -13.65
N MET A 102 -8.03 -2.99 -13.37
CA MET A 102 -7.33 -3.05 -12.09
C MET A 102 -6.56 -1.73 -11.96
N THR A 103 -6.88 -0.91 -10.96
CA THR A 103 -6.25 0.41 -10.77
C THR A 103 -5.51 0.46 -9.45
N ALA A 104 -4.47 1.29 -9.44
CA ALA A 104 -3.68 1.61 -8.24
C ALA A 104 -4.10 2.98 -7.67
N GLU A 105 -5.39 3.29 -7.72
CA GLU A 105 -5.93 4.50 -7.08
C GLU A 105 -5.86 4.37 -5.55
N PRO A 106 -5.73 5.49 -4.82
CA PRO A 106 -5.74 5.45 -3.36
C PRO A 106 -7.08 4.91 -2.86
N VAL A 107 -7.02 3.98 -1.91
CA VAL A 107 -8.21 3.33 -1.34
C VAL A 107 -8.81 4.13 -0.20
N TRP A 108 -8.05 5.07 0.36
CA TRP A 108 -8.47 5.97 1.43
C TRP A 108 -7.78 7.33 1.33
N MET A 109 -8.42 8.37 1.88
CA MET A 109 -7.82 9.69 2.05
C MET A 109 -8.15 10.24 3.44
N GLN A 110 -7.16 10.84 4.11
CA GLN A 110 -7.34 11.51 5.39
C GLN A 110 -6.93 12.99 5.32
N LEU A 111 -7.72 13.82 5.98
CA LEU A 111 -7.36 15.19 6.33
C LEU A 111 -7.00 15.23 7.81
N MET A 112 -5.74 15.54 8.14
CA MET A 112 -5.24 15.63 9.52
C MET A 112 -4.61 17.00 9.80
N PRO A 113 -4.78 17.57 11.00
CA PRO A 113 -4.06 18.79 11.38
C PRO A 113 -2.56 18.49 11.56
N LEU A 114 -1.70 19.40 11.07
CA LEU A 114 -0.25 19.36 11.26
C LEU A 114 0.24 20.73 11.72
N GLY A 115 0.14 20.99 13.02
CA GLY A 115 0.40 22.31 13.59
C GLY A 115 -0.55 23.36 12.98
N THR A 116 0.00 24.34 12.27
CA THR A 116 -0.76 25.38 11.55
C THR A 116 -1.04 25.02 10.08
N ARG A 117 -0.71 23.80 9.65
CA ARG A 117 -0.88 23.30 8.28
C ARG A 117 -1.91 22.17 8.23
N GLN A 118 -2.45 21.90 7.06
CA GLN A 118 -3.28 20.74 6.76
C GLN A 118 -2.41 19.62 6.18
N TYR A 119 -2.60 18.38 6.63
CA TYR A 119 -1.98 17.21 6.01
C TYR A 119 -3.04 16.41 5.26
N VAL A 120 -2.80 16.20 3.96
CA VAL A 120 -3.61 15.34 3.09
C VAL A 120 -2.82 14.06 2.90
N LEU A 121 -3.35 12.94 3.39
CA LEU A 121 -2.70 11.63 3.29
C LEU A 121 -3.53 10.72 2.39
N TYR A 122 -2.91 10.18 1.35
CA TYR A 122 -3.50 9.16 0.49
C TYR A 122 -2.96 7.78 0.86
N TRP A 123 -3.85 6.81 1.01
CA TRP A 123 -3.49 5.44 1.34
C TRP A 123 -3.61 4.54 0.12
N TYR A 124 -2.54 3.81 -0.18
CA TYR A 124 -2.41 2.92 -1.30
C TYR A 124 -2.24 1.46 -0.86
N ILE A 125 -2.44 0.55 -1.80
CA ILE A 125 -2.18 -0.88 -1.62
C ILE A 125 -1.00 -1.26 -2.50
N ALA A 126 -0.05 -1.98 -1.93
CA ALA A 126 1.13 -2.47 -2.61
C ALA A 126 1.36 -3.95 -2.32
N GLU A 127 2.24 -4.57 -3.10
CA GLU A 127 2.79 -5.87 -2.80
C GLU A 127 4.29 -5.79 -2.54
N THR A 128 4.83 -6.76 -1.79
CA THR A 128 6.28 -7.03 -1.78
C THR A 128 6.76 -7.45 -3.17
N LEU A 129 8.07 -7.37 -3.42
CA LEU A 129 8.63 -7.72 -4.72
C LEU A 129 9.06 -9.20 -4.80
N PRO A 130 9.03 -9.81 -6.00
CA PRO A 130 9.63 -11.12 -6.21
C PRO A 130 11.17 -11.02 -6.16
N PRO A 131 11.88 -12.12 -5.84
CA PRO A 131 13.33 -12.10 -5.60
C PRO A 131 14.15 -11.47 -6.73
N HIS A 132 13.79 -11.73 -7.99
CA HIS A 132 14.54 -11.19 -9.13
C HIS A 132 14.51 -9.66 -9.21
N LEU A 133 13.40 -9.03 -8.80
CA LEU A 133 13.29 -7.57 -8.75
C LEU A 133 14.01 -6.99 -7.54
N GLU A 134 14.04 -7.69 -6.40
CA GLU A 134 14.89 -7.29 -5.27
C GLU A 134 16.35 -7.14 -5.70
N THR A 135 16.88 -8.14 -6.41
CA THR A 135 18.25 -8.11 -6.93
C THR A 135 18.46 -7.00 -7.97
N GLU A 136 17.52 -6.80 -8.90
CA GLU A 136 17.64 -5.75 -9.92
C GLU A 136 17.63 -4.34 -9.31
N LEU A 137 16.90 -4.17 -8.21
CA LEU A 137 16.71 -2.89 -7.54
C LEU A 137 17.68 -2.65 -6.40
N GLU A 138 18.62 -3.56 -6.15
CA GLU A 138 19.63 -3.40 -5.13
C GLU A 138 20.41 -2.09 -5.31
N THR A 139 20.55 -1.36 -4.21
CA THR A 139 21.24 -0.07 -4.15
C THR A 139 22.12 -0.03 -2.92
N GLU A 140 23.22 0.71 -2.97
CA GLU A 140 24.07 0.96 -1.80
C GLU A 140 23.26 1.68 -0.69
N VAL A 141 23.65 1.46 0.57
CA VAL A 141 23.03 2.14 1.72
C VAL A 141 23.18 3.65 1.57
N GLY A 142 22.06 4.38 1.68
CA GLY A 142 22.02 5.84 1.51
C GLY A 142 21.99 6.33 0.05
N ALA A 143 21.99 5.42 -0.93
CA ALA A 143 21.70 5.79 -2.31
C ALA A 143 20.24 6.22 -2.48
N ALA A 144 19.97 7.01 -3.52
CA ALA A 144 18.60 7.43 -3.84
C ALA A 144 17.70 6.22 -4.08
N TYR A 145 16.44 6.31 -3.62
CA TYR A 145 15.45 5.26 -3.82
C TYR A 145 15.27 4.96 -5.31
N LYS A 146 15.47 3.69 -5.68
CA LYS A 146 15.22 3.18 -7.04
C LYS A 146 13.81 2.58 -7.08
N PRO A 147 12.83 3.24 -7.74
CA PRO A 147 11.45 2.75 -7.78
C PRO A 147 11.35 1.47 -8.61
N PRO A 148 10.45 0.53 -8.25
CA PRO A 148 10.21 -0.65 -9.04
C PRO A 148 9.47 -0.33 -10.34
N PRO A 149 9.50 -1.23 -11.34
CA PRO A 149 8.58 -1.15 -12.46
C PRO A 149 7.13 -1.34 -11.97
N ALA A 150 6.21 -0.64 -12.62
CA ALA A 150 4.77 -0.80 -12.37
C ALA A 150 4.34 -2.27 -12.53
N PHE A 151 3.31 -2.67 -11.78
CA PHE A 151 2.76 -4.02 -11.87
C PHE A 151 2.36 -4.37 -13.33
N PRO A 152 2.83 -5.49 -13.90
CA PRO A 152 2.57 -5.82 -15.30
C PRO A 152 1.07 -6.04 -15.59
N ARG A 153 0.55 -5.41 -16.65
CA ARG A 153 -0.89 -5.44 -16.99
C ARG A 153 -1.43 -6.83 -17.35
N ASN A 154 -0.55 -7.72 -17.82
CA ASN A 154 -0.87 -9.05 -18.30
C ASN A 154 -0.41 -10.17 -17.36
N LEU A 155 -0.05 -9.83 -16.11
CA LEU A 155 0.35 -10.79 -15.09
C LEU A 155 -0.80 -10.98 -14.10
N SER A 156 -1.36 -12.19 -14.01
CA SER A 156 -2.34 -12.51 -12.96
C SER A 156 -1.69 -12.56 -11.58
N LEU A 157 -2.47 -12.42 -10.51
CA LEU A 157 -1.96 -12.58 -9.15
C LEU A 157 -1.46 -14.01 -8.90
N ARG A 158 -2.11 -15.02 -9.49
CA ARG A 158 -1.66 -16.43 -9.39
C ARG A 158 -0.29 -16.64 -10.02
N GLU A 159 -0.06 -16.07 -11.21
CA GLU A 159 1.27 -16.11 -11.85
C GLU A 159 2.29 -15.31 -11.05
N ARG A 160 1.90 -14.14 -10.56
CA ARG A 160 2.76 -13.31 -9.69
C ARG A 160 3.23 -14.07 -8.46
N ILE A 161 2.33 -14.77 -7.75
CA ILE A 161 2.67 -15.59 -6.58
C ILE A 161 3.67 -16.70 -6.95
N LYS A 162 3.53 -17.32 -8.13
CA LYS A 162 4.46 -18.36 -8.62
C LYS A 162 5.86 -17.85 -8.95
N LEU A 163 6.08 -16.53 -9.04
CA LEU A 163 7.41 -15.94 -9.20
C LEU A 163 8.25 -15.99 -7.92
N GLU A 164 7.64 -16.36 -6.80
CA GLU A 164 8.30 -16.54 -5.51
C GLU A 164 8.52 -18.04 -5.25
N PRO A 165 9.75 -18.47 -4.90
CA PRO A 165 10.01 -19.84 -4.47
C PRO A 165 9.15 -20.24 -3.27
N GLU A 166 8.90 -21.55 -3.13
CA GLU A 166 8.25 -22.07 -1.92
C GLU A 166 9.09 -21.73 -0.69
N SER A 167 8.44 -21.17 0.35
CA SER A 167 9.09 -20.62 1.56
C SER A 167 9.88 -19.33 1.37
N TYR A 168 9.70 -18.61 0.26
CA TYR A 168 10.28 -17.27 0.12
C TYR A 168 9.73 -16.31 1.18
N GLU A 169 10.66 -15.64 1.86
CA GLU A 169 10.39 -14.51 2.74
C GLU A 169 10.87 -13.23 2.04
N PRO A 170 10.01 -12.20 1.91
CA PRO A 170 10.41 -10.91 1.35
C PRO A 170 11.63 -10.34 2.08
N LEU A 171 12.57 -9.77 1.32
CA LEU A 171 13.78 -9.20 1.87
C LEU A 171 13.46 -7.93 2.69
N HIS A 172 13.93 -7.91 3.94
CA HIS A 172 13.92 -6.73 4.80
C HIS A 172 15.29 -6.03 4.69
N HIS A 173 15.29 -4.80 4.18
CA HIS A 173 16.47 -3.96 4.08
C HIS A 173 16.64 -3.15 5.36
N GLU A 174 17.78 -3.30 6.03
CA GLU A 174 18.09 -2.56 7.26
C GLU A 174 18.63 -1.17 6.96
N GLY A 175 18.38 -0.20 7.85
CA GLY A 175 18.95 1.15 7.75
C GLY A 175 18.36 2.01 6.64
N THR A 176 17.10 1.79 6.29
CA THR A 176 16.37 2.56 5.25
C THR A 176 15.73 3.85 5.77
N GLY A 177 15.57 4.00 7.09
CA GLY A 177 14.96 5.18 7.70
C GLY A 177 15.76 6.46 7.42
N VAL A 178 15.07 7.54 7.04
CA VAL A 178 15.74 8.76 6.54
C VAL A 178 16.18 9.73 7.64
N ASP A 179 15.71 9.53 8.88
CA ASP A 179 16.14 10.30 10.04
C ASP A 179 16.31 9.44 11.30
N GLU A 180 16.79 10.06 12.38
CA GLU A 180 17.07 9.39 13.66
C GLU A 180 15.82 8.75 14.29
N GLU A 181 14.62 9.28 14.04
CA GLU A 181 13.38 8.73 14.57
C GLU A 181 12.98 7.48 13.78
N GLU A 182 12.97 7.57 12.45
CA GLU A 182 12.62 6.46 11.57
C GLU A 182 13.60 5.28 11.68
N GLN A 183 14.87 5.55 11.95
CA GLN A 183 15.87 4.49 12.23
C GLN A 183 15.55 3.66 13.48
N THR A 184 14.66 4.13 14.36
CA THR A 184 14.19 3.37 15.53
C THR A 184 12.98 2.48 15.26
N TYR A 185 12.39 2.58 14.07
CA TYR A 185 11.20 1.83 13.73
C TYR A 185 11.53 0.34 13.56
N GLU A 186 10.61 -0.50 14.03
CA GLU A 186 10.69 -1.94 13.81
C GLU A 186 9.59 -2.38 12.85
N SER A 187 9.97 -3.14 11.83
CA SER A 187 9.04 -3.67 10.81
C SER A 187 8.62 -5.10 11.11
N HIS A 188 7.36 -5.41 10.84
CA HIS A 188 6.75 -6.70 11.10
C HIS A 188 5.94 -7.15 9.90
N LEU A 189 6.27 -8.31 9.31
CA LEU A 189 5.44 -8.97 8.30
C LEU A 189 4.52 -9.98 9.00
N VAL A 190 3.25 -9.62 9.18
CA VAL A 190 2.31 -10.37 10.04
C VAL A 190 1.03 -10.75 9.28
N PRO A 191 0.28 -11.77 9.72
CA PRO A 191 -1.03 -12.10 9.14
C PRO A 191 -1.99 -10.90 9.15
N VAL A 192 -2.86 -10.80 8.15
CA VAL A 192 -3.82 -9.69 8.00
C VAL A 192 -4.65 -9.45 9.26
N GLU A 193 -5.15 -10.50 9.90
CA GLU A 193 -5.96 -10.40 11.12
C GLU A 193 -5.14 -9.83 12.29
N GLU A 194 -3.87 -10.20 12.38
CA GLU A 194 -2.97 -9.68 13.40
C GLU A 194 -2.64 -8.20 13.17
N ALA A 195 -2.37 -7.81 11.92
CA ALA A 195 -2.15 -6.42 11.56
C ALA A 195 -3.35 -5.55 11.92
N VAL A 196 -4.56 -5.96 11.55
CA VAL A 196 -5.81 -5.24 11.87
C VAL A 196 -5.95 -5.03 13.38
N ARG A 197 -5.66 -6.06 14.19
CA ARG A 197 -5.70 -5.96 15.66
C ARG A 197 -4.66 -4.98 16.19
N LYS A 198 -3.40 -5.09 15.74
CA LYS A 198 -2.29 -4.23 16.20
C LYS A 198 -2.45 -2.77 15.80
N LEU A 199 -3.04 -2.51 14.63
CA LEU A 199 -3.30 -1.18 14.10
C LEU A 199 -4.49 -0.47 14.78
N GLY A 200 -5.07 -1.05 15.84
CA GLY A 200 -6.17 -0.44 16.62
C GLY A 200 -7.56 -0.97 16.27
N GLY A 201 -7.67 -2.04 15.48
CA GLY A 201 -8.93 -2.67 15.10
C GLY A 201 -9.81 -1.76 14.24
N ARG A 202 -11.13 -2.02 14.25
CA ARG A 202 -12.12 -1.35 13.37
C ARG A 202 -12.36 0.15 13.65
N ASN A 203 -11.64 0.73 14.61
CA ASN A 203 -11.68 2.16 14.89
C ASN A 203 -10.48 2.91 14.27
N SER A 204 -9.63 2.22 13.52
CA SER A 204 -8.42 2.75 12.92
C SER A 204 -8.50 2.75 11.40
N VAL A 205 -8.23 3.91 10.80
CA VAL A 205 -8.16 4.05 9.34
C VAL A 205 -7.11 3.11 8.74
N MET A 206 -5.99 2.89 9.42
CA MET A 206 -4.96 1.97 8.91
C MET A 206 -5.46 0.52 8.87
N ALA A 207 -6.26 0.11 9.85
CA ALA A 207 -6.90 -1.21 9.81
C ALA A 207 -7.94 -1.30 8.68
N ASP A 208 -8.70 -0.24 8.42
CA ASP A 208 -9.64 -0.17 7.30
C ASP A 208 -8.92 -0.25 5.95
N VAL A 209 -7.75 0.38 5.81
CA VAL A 209 -6.88 0.30 4.63
C VAL A 209 -6.42 -1.15 4.40
N VAL A 210 -5.96 -1.84 5.44
CA VAL A 210 -5.57 -3.25 5.35
C VAL A 210 -6.75 -4.12 4.92
N LEU A 211 -7.92 -3.96 5.56
CA LEU A 211 -9.11 -4.73 5.21
C LEU A 211 -9.56 -4.49 3.76
N LYS A 212 -9.53 -3.23 3.31
CA LYS A 212 -9.92 -2.86 1.95
C LYS A 212 -8.93 -3.39 0.90
N GLY A 213 -7.63 -3.34 1.20
CA GLY A 213 -6.60 -3.93 0.35
C GLY A 213 -6.72 -5.44 0.25
N TRP A 214 -6.94 -6.11 1.38
CA TRP A 214 -7.12 -7.55 1.42
C TRP A 214 -8.36 -8.01 0.66
N GLN A 215 -9.49 -7.33 0.85
CA GLN A 215 -10.70 -7.59 0.07
C GLN A 215 -10.45 -7.40 -1.43
N GLY A 216 -9.78 -6.33 -1.83
CA GLY A 216 -9.45 -6.10 -3.24
C GLY A 216 -8.56 -7.18 -3.84
N ILE A 217 -7.60 -7.71 -3.08
CA ILE A 217 -6.75 -8.85 -3.49
C ILE A 217 -7.61 -10.11 -3.70
N GLN A 218 -8.51 -10.40 -2.74
CA GLN A 218 -9.42 -11.55 -2.84
C GLN A 218 -10.37 -11.42 -4.04
N ASP A 219 -10.93 -10.24 -4.26
CA ASP A 219 -11.81 -9.94 -5.40
C ASP A 219 -11.06 -10.12 -6.72
N ARG A 220 -9.82 -9.62 -6.81
CA ARG A 220 -8.97 -9.79 -7.99
C ARG A 220 -8.71 -11.26 -8.29
N LEU A 221 -8.32 -12.04 -7.28
CA LEU A 221 -8.13 -13.49 -7.41
C LEU A 221 -9.40 -14.17 -7.92
N ALA A 222 -10.56 -13.84 -7.36
CA ALA A 222 -11.83 -14.44 -7.76
C ALA A 222 -12.20 -14.08 -9.22
N ILE A 223 -11.99 -12.84 -9.65
CA ILE A 223 -12.22 -12.39 -11.03
C ILE A 223 -11.29 -13.12 -12.01
N GLU A 224 -10.00 -13.21 -11.69
CA GLU A 224 -9.01 -13.88 -12.53
C GLU A 224 -9.29 -15.40 -12.61
N ASP A 225 -9.59 -16.06 -11.48
CA ASP A 225 -9.94 -17.48 -11.43
C ASP A 225 -11.22 -17.75 -12.27
N ALA A 226 -12.26 -16.90 -12.16
CA ALA A 226 -13.50 -17.03 -12.95
C ALA A 226 -13.25 -16.89 -14.46
N ALA A 227 -12.36 -15.96 -14.87
CA ALA A 227 -12.00 -15.77 -16.28
C ALA A 227 -11.24 -16.98 -16.85
N THR A 228 -10.42 -17.67 -16.04
CA THR A 228 -9.74 -18.90 -16.50
C THR A 228 -10.68 -20.10 -16.62
N SER A 229 -11.76 -20.14 -15.82
CA SER A 229 -12.74 -21.24 -15.85
C SER A 229 -13.73 -21.17 -17.03
N THR A 230 -13.91 -20.00 -17.65
CA THR A 230 -14.81 -19.78 -18.79
C THR A 230 -14.10 -19.87 -20.16
N SER A 231 -13.15 -20.81 -20.30
CA SER A 231 -12.46 -21.08 -21.58
C SER A 231 -13.43 -21.61 -22.67
N PRO A 232 -13.24 -21.29 -23.96
CA PRO A 232 -14.24 -21.47 -25.05
C PRO A 232 -14.67 -22.91 -25.39
N GLU A 233 -14.06 -23.93 -24.78
CA GLU A 233 -14.38 -25.34 -25.07
C GLU A 233 -15.74 -25.79 -24.50
N ALA A 234 -16.39 -24.96 -23.67
CA ALA A 234 -17.73 -25.24 -23.14
C ALA A 234 -18.90 -24.86 -24.08
N ILE A 235 -18.61 -24.40 -25.30
CA ILE A 235 -19.62 -24.12 -26.35
C ILE A 235 -19.26 -24.84 -27.65
N ALA A 236 -19.01 -26.15 -27.57
CA ALA A 236 -18.94 -27.05 -28.72
C ALA A 236 -20.06 -28.10 -28.63
#